data_AF-A0A7W8A688-F1
#
_entry.id   AF-A0A7W8A688-F1
#
_cell.length_a   1.000
_cell.length_b   1.000
_cell.length_c   1.000
_cell.angle_alpha   90.00
_cell.angle_beta   90.00
_cell.angle_gamma   90.00
#
_symmetry.space_group_name_H-M   'P 1'
#
loop_
_entity.id
_entity.type
_entity.pdbx_description
1 polymer ?
#
loop_
_entity_poly.entity_id
_entity_poly.type
_entity_poly.pdbx_seq_one_letter_code
_entity_poly.pdbx_strand_id
1 'polypeptide(L)'
;MGGAPESQPLVGVVVEVFKEALQEAPVDRDGVLVVALADAVGLRMRDLHERGLAEDVVDVAAVSHLYGFRELEGLGRVHDDEFATGELLMRLEYVDAMDFFGCGVSEERAGEIRRFAEAWVEDIKLRRAVEGDIDVDVPDVPEVD
;
A
#
# COMPACT_ATOMS: atom_id res chain seq x y z
N MET A 1 -22.54 -17.29 -53.05
CA MET A 1 -23.12 -16.59 -51.89
C MET A 1 -22.14 -16.73 -50.74
N GLY A 2 -21.33 -15.70 -50.47
CA GLY A 2 -20.41 -15.68 -49.34
C GLY A 2 -21.16 -15.32 -48.06
N GLY A 3 -21.09 -16.18 -47.05
CA GLY A 3 -21.62 -15.89 -45.72
C GLY A 3 -20.87 -14.71 -45.11
N ALA A 4 -21.62 -13.81 -44.45
CA ALA A 4 -21.04 -12.70 -43.71
C ALA A 4 -20.07 -13.24 -42.63
N PRO A 5 -18.93 -12.56 -42.38
CA PRO A 5 -18.06 -12.95 -41.30
C PRO A 5 -18.82 -12.82 -39.96
N GLU A 6 -18.83 -13.89 -39.17
CA GLU A 6 -19.34 -13.86 -37.81
C GLU A 6 -18.55 -12.82 -37.01
N SER A 7 -19.25 -11.80 -36.51
CA SER A 7 -18.67 -10.80 -35.62
C SER A 7 -18.21 -11.47 -34.34
N GLN A 8 -16.89 -11.58 -34.16
CA GLN A 8 -16.31 -12.00 -32.89
C GLN A 8 -16.66 -10.98 -31.80
N PRO A 9 -17.03 -11.42 -30.59
CA PRO A 9 -17.28 -10.50 -29.49
C PRO A 9 -15.98 -9.78 -29.15
N LEU A 10 -16.02 -8.45 -29.11
CA LEU A 10 -14.95 -7.66 -28.52
C LEU A 10 -14.95 -7.97 -27.03
N VAL A 11 -13.89 -8.64 -26.55
CA VAL A 11 -13.61 -8.74 -25.13
C VAL A 11 -13.29 -7.32 -24.66
N GLY A 12 -14.25 -6.66 -24.03
CA GLY A 12 -14.06 -5.34 -23.45
C GLY A 12 -13.11 -5.43 -22.26
N VAL A 13 -12.12 -4.54 -22.21
CA VAL A 13 -11.27 -4.35 -21.03
C VAL A 13 -11.75 -3.09 -20.33
N VAL A 14 -11.92 -3.16 -19.01
CA VAL A 14 -12.20 -1.99 -18.19
C VAL A 14 -10.88 -1.26 -17.95
N VAL A 15 -10.85 0.03 -18.25
CA VAL A 15 -9.70 0.90 -18.01
C VAL A 15 -10.16 2.05 -17.15
N GLU A 16 -9.48 2.24 -16.03
CA GLU A 16 -9.66 3.40 -15.18
C GLU A 16 -8.64 4.47 -15.54
N VAL A 17 -9.08 5.72 -15.61
CA VAL A 17 -8.23 6.85 -16.01
C VAL A 17 -8.31 7.90 -14.92
N PHE A 18 -7.16 8.17 -14.31
CA PHE A 18 -7.01 9.16 -13.25
C PHE A 18 -6.10 10.30 -13.72
N LYS A 19 -6.29 11.49 -13.13
CA LYS A 19 -5.39 12.61 -13.30
C LYS A 19 -4.53 12.73 -12.04
N GLU A 20 -3.22 12.60 -12.20
CA GLU A 20 -2.26 12.62 -11.10
C GLU A 20 -1.18 13.68 -11.29
N ALA A 21 -0.68 14.22 -10.18
CA ALA A 21 0.47 15.12 -10.13
C ALA A 21 1.76 14.31 -9.93
N LEU A 22 2.24 13.66 -10.99
CA LEU A 22 3.49 12.88 -10.96
C LEU A 22 4.70 13.79 -10.77
N GLN A 23 5.66 13.36 -9.96
CA GLN A 23 6.89 14.09 -9.65
C GLN A 23 7.97 13.88 -10.71
N GLU A 24 8.03 12.69 -11.29
CA GLU A 24 9.04 12.34 -12.29
C GLU A 24 8.44 12.26 -13.70
N ALA A 25 9.31 12.40 -14.70
CA ALA A 25 8.93 12.18 -16.08
C ALA A 25 8.59 10.68 -16.29
N PRO A 26 7.64 10.36 -17.20
CA PRO A 26 7.36 8.97 -17.56
C PRO A 26 8.62 8.24 -18.05
N VAL A 27 8.75 6.98 -17.66
CA VAL A 27 9.88 6.13 -18.02
C VAL A 27 9.51 5.28 -19.23
N ASP A 28 10.36 5.26 -20.26
CA ASP A 28 10.19 4.34 -21.39
C ASP A 28 10.55 2.92 -20.98
N ARG A 29 9.63 1.98 -21.20
CA ARG A 29 9.81 0.54 -21.07
C ARG A 29 9.39 -0.12 -22.37
N ASP A 30 10.38 -0.46 -23.19
CA ASP A 30 10.20 -1.12 -24.48
C ASP A 30 9.22 -0.39 -25.41
N GLY A 31 9.28 0.95 -25.43
CA GLY A 31 8.40 1.79 -26.24
C GLY A 31 7.03 2.09 -25.60
N VAL A 32 6.81 1.66 -24.36
CA VAL A 32 5.64 2.02 -23.55
C VAL A 32 6.06 2.97 -22.45
N LEU A 33 5.43 4.15 -22.40
CA LEU A 33 5.64 5.08 -21.30
C LEU A 33 4.86 4.60 -20.07
N VAL A 34 5.59 4.38 -18.98
CA VAL A 34 5.03 4.00 -17.68
C VAL A 34 5.34 5.07 -16.63
N VAL A 35 4.54 5.07 -15.58
CA VAL A 35 4.79 5.91 -14.40
C VAL A 35 6.17 5.56 -13.82
N ALA A 36 6.92 6.57 -13.39
CA ALA A 36 8.18 6.35 -12.72
C ALA A 36 7.98 5.52 -11.45
N LEU A 37 8.99 4.72 -11.06
CA LEU A 37 8.82 3.79 -9.95
C LEU A 37 8.49 4.49 -8.63
N ALA A 38 9.16 5.61 -8.34
CA ALA A 38 8.92 6.39 -7.12
C ALA A 38 7.46 6.89 -7.05
N ASP A 39 6.95 7.46 -8.14
CA ASP A 39 5.55 7.90 -8.23
C ASP A 39 4.58 6.71 -8.10
N ALA A 40 4.85 5.58 -8.77
CA ALA A 40 4.01 4.40 -8.70
C ALA A 40 3.92 3.85 -7.25
N VAL A 41 5.05 3.81 -6.54
CA VAL A 41 5.09 3.41 -5.13
C VAL A 41 4.35 4.42 -4.24
N GLY A 42 4.54 5.71 -4.47
CA GLY A 42 3.83 6.75 -3.74
C GLY A 42 2.30 6.66 -3.89
N LEU A 43 1.81 6.38 -5.10
CA LEU A 43 0.39 6.15 -5.36
C LEU A 43 -0.14 4.90 -4.65
N ARG A 44 0.63 3.79 -4.60
CA ARG A 44 0.25 2.60 -3.83
C ARG A 44 0.31 2.81 -2.32
N MET A 45 1.21 3.66 -1.86
CA MET A 45 1.23 4.10 -0.46
C MET A 45 0.02 4.94 -0.10
N ARG A 46 -0.46 5.82 -1.00
CA ARG A 46 -1.74 6.53 -0.83
C ARG A 46 -2.91 5.54 -0.75
N ASP A 47 -2.98 4.58 -1.68
CA ASP A 47 -4.03 3.55 -1.67
C ASP A 47 -4.07 2.78 -0.33
N LEU A 48 -2.90 2.34 0.15
CA LEU A 48 -2.76 1.66 1.43
C LEU A 48 -3.19 2.53 2.62
N HIS A 49 -2.83 3.81 2.60
CA HIS A 49 -3.20 4.76 3.66
C HIS A 49 -4.71 5.05 3.68
N GLU A 50 -5.32 5.31 2.52
CA GLU A 50 -6.74 5.66 2.41
C GLU A 50 -7.68 4.46 2.64
N ARG A 51 -7.37 3.32 1.99
CA ARG A 51 -8.29 2.17 1.92
C ARG A 51 -7.84 1.00 2.79
N GLY A 52 -6.55 0.69 2.76
CA GLY A 52 -5.96 -0.41 3.54
C GLY A 52 -6.48 -1.79 3.11
N LEU A 53 -6.67 -2.02 1.81
CA LEU A 53 -7.09 -3.33 1.30
C LEU A 53 -5.90 -4.29 1.15
N ALA A 54 -6.19 -5.59 1.05
CA ALA A 54 -5.17 -6.63 0.86
C ALA A 54 -4.32 -6.38 -0.41
N GLU A 55 -4.94 -5.91 -1.49
CA GLU A 55 -4.24 -5.56 -2.73
C GLU A 55 -3.23 -4.42 -2.54
N ASP A 56 -3.59 -3.39 -1.76
CA ASP A 56 -2.72 -2.24 -1.50
C ASP A 56 -1.48 -2.68 -0.69
N VAL A 57 -1.69 -3.56 0.30
CA VAL A 57 -0.60 -4.14 1.10
C VAL A 57 0.30 -5.02 0.22
N VAL A 58 -0.26 -5.81 -0.69
CA VAL A 58 0.51 -6.65 -1.63
C VAL A 58 1.39 -5.81 -2.53
N ASP A 59 0.84 -4.75 -3.12
CA ASP A 59 1.55 -3.85 -4.02
C ASP A 59 2.72 -3.16 -3.31
N VAL A 60 2.53 -2.66 -2.09
CA VAL A 60 3.60 -2.05 -1.30
C VAL A 60 4.64 -3.09 -0.86
N ALA A 61 4.20 -4.28 -0.42
CA ALA A 61 5.12 -5.34 -0.02
C ALA A 61 5.97 -5.88 -1.18
N ALA A 62 5.51 -5.74 -2.43
CA ALA A 62 6.28 -6.12 -3.62
C ALA A 62 7.57 -5.30 -3.79
N VAL A 63 7.59 -4.06 -3.31
CA VAL A 63 8.76 -3.16 -3.38
C VAL A 63 9.55 -3.06 -2.07
N SER A 64 9.18 -3.85 -1.06
CA SER A 64 9.84 -3.86 0.27
C SER A 64 11.35 -4.16 0.26
N HIS A 65 11.86 -4.76 -0.82
CA HIS A 65 13.28 -5.03 -0.99
C HIS A 65 14.08 -3.84 -1.56
N LEU A 66 13.38 -2.79 -2.01
CA LEU A 66 13.97 -1.59 -2.61
C LEU A 66 13.99 -0.39 -1.66
N TYR A 67 13.04 -0.32 -0.74
CA TYR A 67 12.80 0.86 0.11
C TYR A 67 12.66 0.45 1.57
N GLY A 68 13.22 1.27 2.47
CA GLY A 68 12.93 1.20 3.89
C GLY A 68 11.57 1.82 4.25
N PHE A 69 11.07 1.52 5.45
CA PHE A 69 9.77 2.02 5.93
C PHE A 69 9.62 3.54 5.86
N ARG A 70 10.64 4.29 6.28
CA ARG A 70 10.63 5.76 6.21
C ARG A 70 10.62 6.30 4.77
N GLU A 71 11.26 5.60 3.84
CA GLU A 71 11.26 5.99 2.43
C GLU A 71 9.88 5.74 1.82
N LEU A 72 9.25 4.61 2.13
CA LEU A 72 7.87 4.32 1.74
C LEU A 72 6.88 5.36 2.30
N GLU A 73 6.98 5.69 3.60
CA GLU A 73 6.20 6.77 4.22
C GLU A 73 6.41 8.11 3.48
N GLY A 74 7.66 8.43 3.13
CA GLY A 74 8.00 9.65 2.40
C GLY A 74 7.39 9.70 0.99
N LEU A 75 7.44 8.59 0.26
CA LEU A 75 6.81 8.48 -1.06
C LEU A 75 5.28 8.63 -0.97
N GLY A 76 4.64 8.08 0.07
CA GLY A 76 3.21 8.28 0.31
C GLY A 76 2.84 9.74 0.53
N ARG A 77 3.59 10.45 1.40
CA ARG A 77 3.35 11.88 1.72
C ARG A 77 3.42 12.81 0.51
N VAL A 78 4.10 12.41 -0.56
CA VAL A 78 4.19 13.22 -1.79
C VAL A 78 2.88 13.18 -2.59
N HIS A 79 2.11 12.10 -2.47
CA HIS A 79 0.88 11.88 -3.24
C HIS A 79 -0.40 11.99 -2.41
N ASP A 80 -0.28 12.06 -1.09
CA ASP A 80 -1.36 12.17 -0.13
C ASP A 80 -1.07 13.27 0.89
N ASP A 81 -1.74 14.40 0.74
CA ASP A 81 -1.60 15.56 1.63
C ASP A 81 -2.14 15.28 3.05
N GLU A 82 -3.00 14.27 3.22
CA GLU A 82 -3.60 13.86 4.49
C GLU A 82 -2.79 12.73 5.16
N PHE A 83 -1.65 12.33 4.59
CA PHE A 83 -0.88 11.19 5.06
C PHE A 83 -0.43 11.32 6.52
N ALA A 84 -0.94 10.42 7.37
CA ALA A 84 -0.63 10.35 8.78
C ALA A 84 -0.09 8.96 9.17
N THR A 85 1.07 8.95 9.83
CA THR A 85 1.68 7.68 10.30
C THR A 85 0.79 6.93 11.29
N GLY A 86 -0.09 7.62 12.03
CA GLY A 86 -1.07 6.99 12.91
C GLY A 86 -2.17 6.23 12.18
N GLU A 87 -2.70 6.80 11.10
CA GLU A 87 -3.68 6.12 10.23
C GLU A 87 -3.05 4.91 9.54
N LEU A 88 -1.83 5.07 9.03
CA LEU A 88 -1.05 3.95 8.48
C LEU A 88 -0.87 2.84 9.52
N LEU A 89 -0.51 3.18 10.77
CA LEU A 89 -0.35 2.21 11.85
C LEU A 89 -1.64 1.40 12.06
N MET A 90 -2.80 2.05 12.15
CA MET A 90 -4.09 1.36 12.29
C MET A 90 -4.37 0.40 11.13
N ARG A 91 -3.91 0.72 9.91
CA ARG A 91 -4.14 -0.13 8.73
C ARG A 91 -3.23 -1.35 8.76
N LEU A 92 -1.96 -1.13 9.11
CA LEU A 92 -0.97 -2.20 9.25
C LEU A 92 -1.32 -3.18 10.37
N GLU A 93 -1.89 -2.72 11.48
CA GLU A 93 -2.33 -3.58 12.59
C GLU A 93 -3.43 -4.58 12.18
N TYR A 94 -4.20 -4.27 11.13
CA TYR A 94 -5.24 -5.16 10.62
C TYR A 94 -4.74 -6.20 9.60
N VAL A 95 -3.48 -6.08 9.14
CA VAL A 95 -2.93 -6.95 8.08
C VAL A 95 -2.97 -8.44 8.45
N ASP A 96 -2.75 -8.77 9.73
CA ASP A 96 -2.78 -10.17 10.18
C ASP A 96 -4.17 -10.82 10.05
N ALA A 97 -5.25 -10.04 9.94
CA ALA A 97 -6.60 -10.55 9.72
C ALA A 97 -7.00 -10.65 8.23
N MET A 98 -6.19 -10.14 7.29
CA MET A 98 -6.56 -10.05 5.88
C MET A 98 -6.48 -11.39 5.14
N ASP A 99 -7.31 -11.55 4.09
CA ASP A 99 -7.23 -12.65 3.13
C ASP A 99 -6.48 -12.21 1.87
N PHE A 100 -5.30 -12.81 1.65
CA PHE A 100 -4.46 -12.55 0.48
C PHE A 100 -4.68 -13.53 -0.68
N PHE A 101 -5.41 -14.64 -0.45
CA PHE A 101 -5.64 -15.63 -1.51
C PHE A 101 -6.54 -15.06 -2.62
N GLY A 102 -7.47 -14.16 -2.27
CA GLY A 102 -8.26 -13.40 -3.23
C GLY A 102 -7.43 -12.53 -4.19
N CYS A 103 -6.22 -12.13 -3.76
CA CYS A 103 -5.25 -11.40 -4.57
C CYS A 103 -4.32 -12.33 -5.38
N GLY A 104 -4.54 -13.66 -5.37
CA GLY A 104 -3.70 -14.64 -6.06
C GLY A 104 -2.35 -14.91 -5.37
N VAL A 105 -2.21 -14.53 -4.10
CA VAL A 105 -0.97 -14.69 -3.33
C VAL A 105 -0.90 -16.09 -2.72
N SER A 106 0.29 -16.72 -2.74
CA SER A 106 0.52 -18.01 -2.08
C SER A 106 0.56 -17.87 -0.56
N GLU A 107 0.33 -18.97 0.16
CA GLU A 107 0.40 -18.98 1.64
C GLU A 107 1.77 -18.53 2.16
N GLU A 108 2.86 -18.99 1.54
CA GLU A 108 4.23 -18.59 1.88
C GLU A 108 4.42 -17.07 1.73
N ARG A 109 3.99 -16.51 0.59
CA ARG A 109 4.10 -15.08 0.33
C ARG A 109 3.18 -14.27 1.24
N ALA A 110 2.01 -14.78 1.59
CA ALA A 110 1.13 -14.16 2.58
C ALA A 110 1.84 -14.08 3.95
N GLY A 111 2.57 -15.13 4.36
CA GLY A 111 3.38 -15.12 5.57
C GLY A 111 4.52 -14.10 5.54
N GLU A 112 5.14 -13.86 4.38
CA GLU A 112 6.12 -12.79 4.19
C GLU A 112 5.50 -11.40 4.33
N ILE A 113 4.33 -11.18 3.74
CA ILE A 113 3.60 -9.91 3.80
C ILE A 113 3.19 -9.59 5.25
N ARG A 114 2.68 -10.58 6.00
CA ARG A 114 2.32 -10.40 7.41
C ARG A 114 3.54 -9.99 8.25
N ARG A 115 4.68 -10.67 8.08
CA ARG A 115 5.93 -10.32 8.77
C ARG A 115 6.45 -8.94 8.38
N PHE A 116 6.30 -8.55 7.11
CA PHE A 116 6.65 -7.21 6.64
C PHE A 116 5.80 -6.14 7.34
N ALA A 117 4.48 -6.33 7.42
CA ALA A 117 3.58 -5.40 8.10
C ALA A 117 3.85 -5.35 9.61
N GLU A 118 4.04 -6.49 10.26
CA GLU A 118 4.37 -6.56 11.70
C GLU A 118 5.68 -5.81 12.00
N ALA A 119 6.73 -6.02 11.20
CA ALA A 119 7.99 -5.30 11.36
C ALA A 119 7.83 -3.78 11.21
N TRP A 120 6.93 -3.33 10.33
CA TRP A 120 6.64 -1.91 10.14
C TRP A 120 5.83 -1.33 11.31
N VAL A 121 4.83 -2.06 11.83
CA VAL A 121 4.10 -1.69 13.05
C VAL A 121 5.07 -1.46 14.21
N GLU A 122 5.99 -2.39 14.43
CA GLU A 122 6.99 -2.29 15.49
C GLU A 122 7.96 -1.12 15.29
N ASP A 123 8.40 -0.85 14.05
CA ASP A 123 9.20 0.33 13.72
C ASP A 123 8.46 1.64 14.06
N ILE A 124 7.17 1.76 13.69
CA ILE A 124 6.36 2.94 14.01
C ILE A 124 6.23 3.12 15.53
N LYS A 125 5.88 2.05 16.25
CA LYS A 125 5.70 2.06 17.72
C LYS A 125 6.99 2.43 18.44
N LEU A 126 8.12 1.86 18.03
CA LEU A 126 9.42 2.16 18.60
C LEU A 126 9.79 3.64 18.43
N ARG A 127 9.56 4.19 17.23
CA ARG A 127 9.86 5.60 16.95
C ARG A 127 8.99 6.55 17.76
N ARG A 128 7.69 6.25 17.90
CA ARG A 128 6.77 7.00 18.77
C ARG A 128 7.21 7.00 20.24
N ALA A 129 7.61 5.83 20.74
CA ALA A 129 8.12 5.72 22.12
C ALA A 129 9.40 6.54 22.35
N VAL A 130 10.31 6.58 21.37
CA VAL A 130 11.54 7.39 21.44
C VAL A 130 11.25 8.89 21.35
N GLU A 131 10.29 9.29 20.52
CA GLU A 131 9.88 10.69 20.31
C GLU A 131 9.01 11.24 21.45
N GLY A 132 8.56 10.39 22.37
CA GLY A 132 7.69 10.76 23.50
C GLY A 132 6.21 10.90 23.12
N ASP A 133 5.85 10.49 21.91
CA ASP A 133 4.48 10.46 21.36
C ASP A 133 3.82 9.10 21.67
N ILE A 134 3.79 8.75 22.95
CA ILE A 134 3.06 7.58 23.45
C ILE A 134 1.73 8.07 24.00
N ASP A 135 0.65 7.80 23.27
CA ASP A 135 -0.69 7.71 23.87
C ASP A 135 -0.67 6.51 24.81
N VAL A 136 -0.18 6.74 26.02
CA VAL A 136 -0.41 5.82 27.13
C VAL A 136 -1.90 5.92 27.44
N ASP A 137 -2.68 4.97 26.92
CA ASP A 137 -3.89 4.53 27.61
C ASP A 137 -3.44 3.95 28.95
N VAL A 138 -3.13 4.83 29.91
CA VAL A 138 -2.92 4.46 31.30
C VAL A 138 -4.29 3.95 31.74
N PRO A 139 -4.47 2.65 32.01
CA PRO A 139 -5.71 2.20 32.61
C PRO A 139 -5.89 2.98 33.91
N ASP A 140 -7.07 3.55 34.13
CA ASP A 140 -7.46 4.19 35.39
C ASP A 140 -7.05 3.28 36.55
N VAL A 141 -5.91 3.57 37.16
CA VAL A 141 -5.45 2.84 38.34
C VAL A 141 -6.43 3.27 39.43
N PRO A 142 -7.24 2.35 39.99
CA PRO A 142 -8.19 2.74 41.02
C PRO A 142 -7.43 3.36 42.18
N GLU A 143 -7.92 4.51 42.66
CA GLU A 143 -7.42 5.13 43.88
C GLU A 143 -7.45 4.06 44.98
N VAL A 144 -6.26 3.74 45.51
CA VAL A 144 -6.12 2.87 46.68
C VAL A 144 -6.62 3.65 47.90
N ASP A 145 -7.73 3.19 48.47
CA ASP A 145 -8.28 3.62 49.76
C ASP A 145 -7.26 3.58 50.91
#